data_AF-A0A1W2A7P5-F1
#
_entry.id   AF-A0A1W2A7P5-F1
#
_cell.length_a   1.000
_cell.length_b   1.000
_cell.length_c   1.000
_cell.angle_alpha   90.00
_cell.angle_beta   90.00
_cell.angle_gamma   90.00
#
_symmetry.space_group_name_H-M   'P 1'
#
loop_
_entity.id
_entity.type
_entity.pdbx_description
1 polymer ?
#
loop_
_entity_poly.entity_id
_entity_poly.type
_entity_poly.pdbx_seq_one_letter_code
_entity_poly.pdbx_strand_id
1 'polypeptide(L)'
;MITTEALIEKFRQALKEKWGYIWGTAGEKWTEAKQRELEKSTDSNRAQGRKYGKKWIGHTVADCSGLFSWAFKQLGGTMYHGSDTMYRKWCTEKGELKKGKRTDCAVLKPGTAVFVWNGSRYSHVGLFVGDGTVIEAMGTINGVTTTKVTAGKWTHWGELAGIDYINAGNEELHDRRDQSSNGNFDGCNMAAVTQIKDLDNCSTMNNEQLMVEAWPTLRKGSRGETVKELQEVLERKGYSVGSCGIDGKFGKDTLAAVKAFQKDHGLKMDGIVGPVTRKELMKE
;
A
#
# COMPACT_ATOMS: atom_id res chain seq x y z
N MET A 1 6.75 14.85 -13.66
CA MET A 1 5.88 14.00 -12.80
C MET A 1 6.31 14.22 -11.36
N ILE A 2 5.36 14.28 -10.43
CA ILE A 2 5.68 14.36 -8.99
C ILE A 2 5.92 12.95 -8.49
N THR A 3 7.04 12.68 -7.79
CA THR A 3 7.27 11.34 -7.23
C THR A 3 6.41 11.10 -5.99
N THR A 4 6.09 9.83 -5.74
CA THR A 4 5.36 9.39 -4.55
C THR A 4 6.07 9.83 -3.27
N GLU A 5 7.40 9.69 -3.21
CA GLU A 5 8.23 10.05 -2.07
C GLU A 5 8.17 11.54 -1.77
N ALA A 6 8.26 12.38 -2.81
CA ALA A 6 8.20 13.84 -2.66
C ALA A 6 6.83 14.29 -2.15
N LEU A 7 5.74 13.67 -2.63
CA LEU A 7 4.40 13.94 -2.13
C LEU A 7 4.24 13.54 -0.66
N ILE A 8 4.69 12.34 -0.30
CA ILE A 8 4.65 11.84 1.08
C ILE A 8 5.45 12.75 2.01
N GLU A 9 6.61 13.23 1.58
CA GLU A 9 7.45 14.12 2.39
C GLU A 9 6.75 15.45 2.69
N LYS A 10 5.98 16.01 1.75
CA LYS A 10 5.16 17.20 2.03
C LYS A 10 4.10 16.94 3.10
N PHE A 11 3.46 15.78 3.08
CA PHE A 11 2.50 15.40 4.11
C PHE A 11 3.16 15.17 5.48
N ARG A 12 4.34 14.55 5.50
CA ARG A 12 5.16 14.38 6.71
C ARG A 12 5.62 15.72 7.27
N GLN A 13 5.99 16.67 6.42
CA GLN A 13 6.33 18.03 6.81
C GLN A 13 5.16 18.69 7.56
N ALA A 14 3.95 18.68 6.97
CA ALA A 14 2.76 19.27 7.59
C ALA A 14 2.40 18.61 8.94
N LEU A 15 2.56 17.28 9.03
CA LEU A 15 2.39 16.54 10.27
C LEU A 15 3.42 16.94 11.34
N LYS A 16 4.70 17.00 10.98
CA LYS A 16 5.81 17.38 11.88
C LYS A 16 5.66 18.81 12.40
N GLU A 17 5.22 19.72 11.53
CA GLU A 17 4.97 21.12 11.86
C GLU A 17 3.64 21.34 12.61
N LYS A 18 2.89 20.27 12.90
CA LYS A 18 1.61 20.30 13.64
C LYS A 18 0.63 21.30 13.00
N TRP A 19 0.43 21.17 11.70
CA TRP A 19 -0.52 22.00 10.97
C TRP A 19 -1.93 21.85 11.53
N GLY A 20 -2.66 22.96 11.56
CA GLY A 20 -4.06 22.99 11.96
C GLY A 20 -5.02 22.70 10.83
N TYR A 21 -6.32 22.75 11.16
CA TYR A 21 -7.40 22.56 10.20
C TYR A 21 -8.39 23.73 10.28
N ILE A 22 -8.62 24.35 9.13
CA ILE A 22 -9.72 25.29 8.89
C ILE A 22 -10.32 24.93 7.53
N TRP A 23 -11.64 24.77 7.46
CA TRP A 23 -12.31 24.47 6.19
C TRP A 23 -12.08 25.58 5.15
N GLY A 24 -11.73 25.20 3.92
CA GLY A 24 -11.46 26.11 2.81
C GLY A 24 -10.02 26.64 2.73
N THR A 25 -9.11 26.17 3.59
CA THR A 25 -7.71 26.63 3.63
C THR A 25 -6.77 25.63 2.96
N ALA A 26 -5.64 26.10 2.44
CA ALA A 26 -4.67 25.33 1.65
C ALA A 26 -3.21 25.75 1.92
N GLY A 27 -2.78 25.63 3.18
CA GLY A 27 -1.37 25.78 3.58
C GLY A 27 -0.94 27.21 3.91
N GLU A 28 -1.89 28.11 4.17
CA GLU A 28 -1.59 29.45 4.65
C GLU A 28 -1.37 29.50 6.18
N LYS A 29 -0.61 30.50 6.65
CA LYS A 29 -0.55 30.83 8.08
C LYS A 29 -1.88 31.39 8.57
N TRP A 30 -2.36 30.89 9.71
CA TRP A 30 -3.53 31.40 10.41
C TRP A 30 -3.12 32.47 11.40
N THR A 31 -3.61 33.69 11.22
CA THR A 31 -3.25 34.85 12.04
C THR A 31 -4.47 35.35 12.80
N GLU A 32 -4.26 36.19 13.82
CA GLU A 32 -5.37 36.84 14.50
C GLU A 32 -6.24 37.67 13.55
N ALA A 33 -5.63 38.34 12.57
CA ALA A 33 -6.35 39.14 11.59
C ALA A 33 -7.31 38.27 10.76
N LYS A 34 -6.84 37.10 10.28
CA LYS A 34 -7.68 36.13 9.56
C LYS A 34 -8.80 35.57 10.43
N GLN A 35 -8.50 35.29 11.71
CA GLN A 35 -9.52 34.85 12.65
C GLN A 35 -10.60 35.91 12.89
N ARG A 36 -10.21 37.18 13.08
CA ARG A 36 -11.15 38.31 13.24
C ARG A 36 -11.99 38.55 11.99
N GLU A 37 -11.41 38.38 10.81
CA GLU A 37 -12.15 38.44 9.54
C GLU A 37 -13.17 37.30 9.44
N LEU A 38 -12.73 36.08 9.76
CA LEU A 38 -13.59 34.89 9.75
C LEU A 38 -14.79 35.05 10.70
N GLU A 39 -14.60 35.65 11.87
CA GLU A 39 -15.64 35.89 12.88
C GLU A 39 -16.75 36.83 12.39
N LYS A 40 -16.46 37.70 11.41
CA LYS A 40 -17.46 38.57 10.77
C LYS A 40 -18.25 37.86 9.67
N SER A 41 -17.77 36.73 9.16
CA SER A 41 -18.43 35.97 8.09
C SER A 41 -19.72 35.33 8.59
N THR A 42 -20.81 35.50 7.84
CA THR A 42 -22.11 34.85 8.07
C THR A 42 -22.26 33.49 7.37
N ASP A 43 -21.26 33.08 6.57
CA ASP A 43 -21.29 31.80 5.86
C ASP A 43 -21.35 30.63 6.86
N SER A 44 -22.39 29.80 6.74
CA SER A 44 -22.60 28.65 7.61
C SER A 44 -21.52 27.58 7.45
N ASN A 45 -20.91 27.45 6.27
CA ASN A 45 -19.80 26.52 6.01
C ASN A 45 -18.56 26.89 6.83
N ARG A 46 -18.45 28.15 7.23
CA ARG A 46 -17.32 28.69 8.00
C ARG A 46 -17.54 28.65 9.52
N ALA A 47 -18.69 28.13 9.98
CA ALA A 47 -19.04 28.08 11.41
C ALA A 47 -18.01 27.32 12.26
N GLN A 48 -17.47 26.21 11.77
CA GLN A 48 -16.45 25.46 12.49
C GLN A 48 -15.16 26.26 12.67
N GLY A 49 -14.71 26.96 11.61
CA GLY A 49 -13.54 27.81 11.68
C GLY A 49 -13.73 28.99 12.65
N ARG A 50 -14.91 29.63 12.66
CA ARG A 50 -15.24 30.66 13.67
C ARG A 50 -15.11 30.13 15.09
N LYS A 51 -15.72 28.98 15.37
CA LYS A 51 -15.76 28.39 16.72
C LYS A 51 -14.42 27.86 17.20
N TYR A 52 -13.63 27.25 16.32
CA TYR A 52 -12.44 26.48 16.71
C TYR A 52 -11.12 27.04 16.17
N GLY A 53 -11.14 28.08 15.34
CA GLY A 53 -9.95 28.56 14.64
C GLY A 53 -8.95 29.32 15.49
N LYS A 54 -9.38 29.93 16.61
CA LYS A 54 -8.49 30.67 17.53
C LYS A 54 -7.28 29.84 17.99
N LYS A 55 -7.47 28.55 18.22
CA LYS A 55 -6.39 27.68 18.70
C LYS A 55 -5.29 27.43 17.67
N TRP A 56 -5.56 27.73 16.39
CA TRP A 56 -4.61 27.53 15.29
C TRP A 56 -3.87 28.81 14.93
N ILE A 57 -4.06 29.92 15.67
CA ILE A 57 -3.30 31.16 15.46
C ILE A 57 -1.79 30.86 15.60
N GLY A 58 -1.00 31.29 14.62
CA GLY A 58 0.44 31.00 14.50
C GLY A 58 0.78 29.70 13.75
N HIS A 59 -0.19 28.78 13.64
CA HIS A 59 -0.02 27.55 12.88
C HIS A 59 -0.32 27.77 11.39
N THR A 60 0.24 26.90 10.56
CA THR A 60 -0.20 26.75 9.17
C THR A 60 -1.45 25.88 9.16
N VAL A 61 -2.44 26.19 8.31
CA VAL A 61 -3.72 25.46 8.29
C VAL A 61 -4.06 24.98 6.89
N ALA A 62 -4.68 23.81 6.82
CA ALA A 62 -5.26 23.28 5.59
C ALA A 62 -6.49 22.43 5.92
N ASP A 63 -7.47 22.38 5.01
CA ASP A 63 -8.45 21.30 5.03
C ASP A 63 -7.91 20.04 4.32
N CYS A 64 -8.72 18.98 4.26
CA CYS A 64 -8.28 17.70 3.74
C CYS A 64 -7.77 17.80 2.30
N SER A 65 -8.55 18.38 1.38
CA SER A 65 -8.13 18.60 -0.01
C SER A 65 -7.16 19.77 -0.19
N GLY A 66 -7.17 20.75 0.71
CA GLY A 66 -6.25 21.88 0.71
C GLY A 66 -4.82 21.46 1.03
N LEU A 67 -4.63 20.45 1.89
CA LEU A 67 -3.31 19.88 2.17
C LEU A 67 -2.71 19.25 0.91
N PHE A 68 -3.54 18.52 0.18
CA PHE A 68 -3.25 17.96 -1.14
C PHE A 68 -2.88 19.08 -2.14
N SER A 69 -3.74 20.10 -2.28
CA SER A 69 -3.52 21.22 -3.22
C SER A 69 -2.22 21.97 -2.93
N TRP A 70 -1.95 22.25 -1.65
CA TRP A 70 -0.70 22.85 -1.21
C TRP A 70 0.51 21.98 -1.59
N ALA A 71 0.49 20.67 -1.28
CA ALA A 71 1.61 19.78 -1.55
C ALA A 71 1.94 19.73 -3.05
N PHE A 72 0.92 19.61 -3.93
CA PHE A 72 1.13 19.63 -5.37
C PHE A 72 1.71 20.96 -5.84
N LYS A 73 1.20 22.09 -5.33
CA LYS A 73 1.73 23.41 -5.66
C LYS A 73 3.20 23.57 -5.27
N GLN A 74 3.61 23.05 -4.11
CA GLN A 74 5.02 23.06 -3.69
C GLN A 74 5.93 22.21 -4.58
N LEU A 75 5.38 21.22 -5.27
CA LEU A 75 6.09 20.29 -6.15
C LEU A 75 5.95 20.68 -7.63
N GLY A 76 5.51 21.90 -7.92
CA GLY A 76 5.37 22.43 -9.29
C GLY A 76 4.13 21.93 -10.05
N GLY A 77 3.20 21.25 -9.38
CA GLY A 77 1.94 20.79 -9.94
C GLY A 77 0.74 21.65 -9.55
N THR A 78 -0.43 21.25 -10.03
CA THR A 78 -1.72 21.82 -9.63
C THR A 78 -2.69 20.70 -9.25
N MET A 79 -3.66 21.02 -8.40
CA MET A 79 -4.72 20.08 -8.06
C MET A 79 -5.97 20.83 -7.58
N TYR A 80 -7.13 20.22 -7.83
CA TYR A 80 -8.40 20.73 -7.34
C TYR A 80 -8.47 20.76 -5.81
N HIS A 81 -9.00 21.86 -5.28
CA HIS A 81 -9.37 21.97 -3.87
C HIS A 81 -10.81 21.46 -3.68
N GLY A 82 -10.94 20.15 -3.49
CA GLY A 82 -12.20 19.51 -3.10
C GLY A 82 -12.16 18.00 -3.30
N SER A 83 -12.36 17.23 -2.24
CA SER A 83 -12.24 15.76 -2.23
C SER A 83 -13.14 15.05 -3.26
N ASP A 84 -14.40 15.48 -3.43
CA ASP A 84 -15.30 14.93 -4.46
C ASP A 84 -14.80 15.17 -5.88
N THR A 85 -14.29 16.38 -6.16
CA THR A 85 -13.75 16.71 -7.47
C THR A 85 -12.44 15.97 -7.73
N MET A 86 -11.57 15.85 -6.72
CA MET A 86 -10.34 15.05 -6.80
C MET A 86 -10.65 13.60 -7.19
N TYR A 87 -11.60 12.95 -6.50
CA TYR A 87 -11.97 11.57 -6.82
C TYR A 87 -12.55 11.41 -8.23
N ARG A 88 -13.50 12.29 -8.59
CA ARG A 88 -14.23 12.16 -9.86
C ARG A 88 -13.36 12.46 -11.07
N LYS A 89 -12.55 13.53 -11.01
CA LYS A 89 -11.87 14.10 -12.17
C LYS A 89 -10.36 13.88 -12.20
N TRP A 90 -9.73 13.65 -11.05
CA TRP A 90 -8.26 13.64 -10.95
C TRP A 90 -7.67 12.26 -10.71
N CYS A 91 -8.46 11.30 -10.22
CA CYS A 91 -8.00 9.94 -10.05
C CYS A 91 -7.99 9.21 -11.41
N THR A 92 -6.83 8.67 -11.79
CA THR A 92 -6.61 7.89 -13.03
C THR A 92 -7.04 6.44 -12.85
N GLU A 93 -6.76 5.87 -11.68
CA GLU A 93 -7.34 4.62 -11.21
C GLU A 93 -8.04 4.85 -9.88
N LYS A 94 -9.14 4.13 -9.62
CA LYS A 94 -9.90 4.26 -8.38
C LYS A 94 -10.83 3.07 -8.15
N GLY A 95 -11.19 2.88 -6.89
CA GLY A 95 -12.10 1.81 -6.50
C GLY A 95 -12.46 1.86 -5.03
N GLU A 96 -13.10 0.79 -4.56
CA GLU A 96 -13.55 0.69 -3.17
C GLU A 96 -12.46 0.14 -2.24
N LEU A 97 -12.56 0.53 -0.98
CA LEU A 97 -11.82 -0.05 0.14
C LEU A 97 -12.77 -0.81 1.06
N LYS A 98 -12.38 -2.03 1.43
CA LYS A 98 -13.05 -2.82 2.48
C LYS A 98 -12.05 -3.24 3.54
N LYS A 99 -12.28 -2.81 4.78
CA LYS A 99 -11.37 -3.05 5.92
C LYS A 99 -9.91 -2.65 5.62
N GLY A 100 -9.74 -1.51 4.94
CA GLY A 100 -8.43 -0.95 4.60
C GLY A 100 -7.70 -1.65 3.44
N LYS A 101 -8.39 -2.48 2.66
CA LYS A 101 -7.84 -3.16 1.47
C LYS A 101 -8.63 -2.77 0.23
N ARG A 102 -7.95 -2.67 -0.91
CA ARG A 102 -8.61 -2.48 -2.21
C ARG A 102 -9.47 -3.71 -2.51
N THR A 103 -10.68 -3.48 -3.03
CA THR A 103 -11.61 -4.55 -3.39
C THR A 103 -11.24 -5.29 -4.67
N ASP A 104 -10.38 -4.69 -5.50
CA ASP A 104 -9.70 -5.32 -6.64
C ASP A 104 -8.51 -6.20 -6.22
N CYS A 105 -8.24 -6.27 -4.91
CA CYS A 105 -7.18 -7.05 -4.28
C CYS A 105 -5.73 -6.68 -4.66
N ALA A 106 -5.53 -5.61 -5.43
CA ALA A 106 -4.22 -5.01 -5.61
C ALA A 106 -3.70 -4.40 -4.30
N VAL A 107 -2.38 -4.22 -4.22
CA VAL A 107 -1.74 -3.57 -3.08
C VAL A 107 -2.04 -2.07 -3.14
N LEU A 108 -2.42 -1.50 -2.00
CA LEU A 108 -2.55 -0.06 -1.88
C LEU A 108 -1.14 0.54 -1.86
N LYS A 109 -0.80 1.30 -2.90
CA LYS A 109 0.53 1.89 -3.06
C LYS A 109 0.66 3.13 -2.17
N PRO A 110 1.82 3.36 -1.52
CA PRO A 110 2.11 4.68 -0.95
C PRO A 110 1.85 5.79 -1.97
N GLY A 111 1.37 6.94 -1.51
CA GLY A 111 0.95 8.04 -2.38
C GLY A 111 -0.49 7.93 -2.90
N THR A 112 -1.17 6.80 -2.73
CA THR A 112 -2.59 6.67 -3.13
C THR A 112 -3.46 7.52 -2.19
N ALA A 113 -4.39 8.29 -2.75
CA ALA A 113 -5.38 8.99 -1.96
C ALA A 113 -6.48 8.03 -1.51
N VAL A 114 -6.92 8.13 -0.26
CA VAL A 114 -8.04 7.38 0.31
C VAL A 114 -9.16 8.33 0.68
N PHE A 115 -10.40 7.93 0.39
CA PHE A 115 -11.56 8.81 0.44
C PHE A 115 -12.68 8.24 1.31
N VAL A 116 -13.51 9.13 1.84
CA VAL A 116 -14.74 8.80 2.56
C VAL A 116 -15.94 9.18 1.71
N TRP A 117 -16.76 8.19 1.39
CA TRP A 117 -18.07 8.37 0.77
C TRP A 117 -19.14 8.48 1.86
N ASN A 118 -19.98 9.52 1.82
CA ASN A 118 -21.04 9.75 2.81
C ASN A 118 -22.46 9.42 2.32
N GLY A 119 -22.60 8.76 1.16
CA GLY A 119 -23.89 8.50 0.52
C GLY A 119 -24.21 9.46 -0.64
N SER A 120 -23.59 10.63 -0.69
CA SER A 120 -23.86 11.65 -1.73
C SER A 120 -22.61 12.15 -2.44
N ARG A 121 -21.50 12.30 -1.72
CA ARG A 121 -20.22 12.79 -2.25
C ARG A 121 -19.03 12.20 -1.50
N TYR A 122 -17.85 12.31 -2.10
CA TYR A 122 -16.61 12.07 -1.36
C TYR A 122 -16.37 13.27 -0.45
N SER A 123 -16.64 13.09 0.84
CA SER A 123 -16.67 14.17 1.82
C SER A 123 -15.31 14.45 2.44
N HIS A 124 -14.36 13.51 2.31
CA HIS A 124 -13.06 13.59 2.96
C HIS A 124 -12.00 12.81 2.19
N VAL A 125 -10.74 13.20 2.35
CA VAL A 125 -9.58 12.58 1.70
C VAL A 125 -8.36 12.55 2.63
N GLY A 126 -7.53 11.52 2.52
CA GLY A 126 -6.23 11.39 3.17
C GLY A 126 -5.22 10.73 2.24
N LEU A 127 -3.93 10.87 2.52
CA LEU A 127 -2.85 10.24 1.75
C LEU A 127 -2.38 8.98 2.44
N PHE A 128 -2.49 7.83 1.78
CA PHE A 128 -1.88 6.60 2.26
C PHE A 128 -0.35 6.67 2.08
N VAL A 129 0.41 6.43 3.16
CA VAL A 129 1.87 6.62 3.19
C VAL A 129 2.65 5.33 3.43
N GLY A 130 1.99 4.17 3.36
CA GLY A 130 2.57 2.86 3.69
C GLY A 130 2.15 2.33 5.06
N ASP A 131 2.37 1.04 5.31
CA ASP A 131 2.17 0.36 6.61
C ASP A 131 0.81 0.58 7.27
N GLY A 132 -0.24 0.62 6.44
CA GLY A 132 -1.60 0.86 6.91
C GLY A 132 -1.86 2.29 7.39
N THR A 133 -0.91 3.21 7.21
CA THR A 133 -0.94 4.57 7.75
C THR A 133 -1.42 5.57 6.71
N VAL A 134 -2.26 6.51 7.14
CA VAL A 134 -2.80 7.59 6.34
C VAL A 134 -2.49 8.92 7.03
N ILE A 135 -1.94 9.89 6.31
CA ILE A 135 -1.82 11.28 6.79
C ILE A 135 -3.00 12.08 6.24
N GLU A 136 -3.68 12.83 7.09
CA GLU A 136 -4.86 13.62 6.73
C GLU A 136 -4.99 14.89 7.58
N ALA A 137 -5.65 15.91 7.04
CA ALA A 137 -6.11 17.04 7.83
C ALA A 137 -7.52 16.73 8.37
N MET A 138 -7.63 16.34 9.65
CA MET A 138 -8.82 15.72 10.24
C MET A 138 -9.58 16.67 11.19
N GLY A 139 -10.34 17.58 10.61
CA GLY A 139 -11.27 18.43 11.34
C GLY A 139 -10.60 19.40 12.31
N THR A 140 -11.38 20.34 12.83
CA THR A 140 -10.84 21.45 13.61
C THR A 140 -10.20 21.03 14.93
N ILE A 141 -10.47 19.82 15.44
CA ILE A 141 -9.88 19.34 16.69
C ILE A 141 -8.44 18.87 16.49
N ASN A 142 -8.15 18.10 15.44
CA ASN A 142 -6.86 17.41 15.34
C ASN A 142 -5.85 18.12 14.45
N GLY A 143 -6.29 18.87 13.44
CA GLY A 143 -5.36 19.39 12.43
C GLY A 143 -4.84 18.26 11.54
N VAL A 144 -3.59 18.38 11.07
CA VAL A 144 -2.91 17.31 10.33
C VAL A 144 -2.46 16.22 11.31
N THR A 145 -2.88 14.99 11.04
CA THR A 145 -2.67 13.84 11.94
C THR A 145 -2.53 12.55 11.13
N THR A 146 -2.25 11.45 11.83
CA THR A 146 -2.22 10.10 11.25
C THR A 146 -3.42 9.29 11.69
N THR A 147 -4.02 8.54 10.77
CA THR A 147 -4.96 7.46 11.09
C THR A 147 -4.54 6.17 10.41
N LYS A 148 -5.29 5.10 10.68
CA LYS A 148 -5.12 3.83 9.98
C LYS A 148 -6.11 3.71 8.83
N VAL A 149 -5.67 3.17 7.71
CA VAL A 149 -6.54 2.84 6.58
C VAL A 149 -7.62 1.82 6.97
N THR A 150 -7.36 1.05 8.03
CA THR A 150 -8.29 0.07 8.62
C THR A 150 -9.28 0.67 9.63
N ALA A 151 -9.25 1.99 9.90
CA ALA A 151 -10.12 2.65 10.88
C ALA A 151 -11.62 2.67 10.49
N GLY A 152 -12.03 1.93 9.45
CA GLY A 152 -13.43 1.74 9.06
C GLY A 152 -14.07 2.92 8.31
N LYS A 153 -13.51 4.12 8.39
CA LYS A 153 -14.05 5.31 7.69
C LYS A 153 -13.68 5.40 6.21
N TRP A 154 -12.55 4.81 5.82
CA TRP A 154 -12.04 4.88 4.45
C TRP A 154 -12.78 3.89 3.56
N THR A 155 -13.52 4.40 2.58
CA THR A 155 -14.39 3.59 1.74
C THR A 155 -13.91 3.47 0.31
N HIS A 156 -13.02 4.35 -0.15
CA HIS A 156 -12.51 4.34 -1.52
C HIS A 156 -11.03 4.72 -1.58
N TRP A 157 -10.39 4.37 -2.68
CA TRP A 157 -9.01 4.74 -3.01
C TRP A 157 -8.96 5.34 -4.42
N GLY A 158 -7.96 6.17 -4.69
CA GLY A 158 -7.70 6.72 -6.02
C GLY A 158 -6.23 7.11 -6.21
N GLU A 159 -5.63 6.62 -7.29
CA GLU A 159 -4.30 7.01 -7.75
C GLU A 159 -4.42 8.32 -8.55
N LEU A 160 -3.63 9.33 -8.18
CA LEU A 160 -3.78 10.71 -8.65
C LEU A 160 -3.00 10.94 -9.95
N ALA A 161 -3.62 11.62 -10.91
CA ALA A 161 -2.96 12.07 -12.12
C ALA A 161 -1.72 12.92 -11.81
N GLY A 162 -0.64 12.70 -12.56
CA GLY A 162 0.61 13.45 -12.42
C GLY A 162 1.57 12.94 -11.33
N ILE A 163 1.18 11.88 -10.60
CA ILE A 163 2.05 11.18 -9.66
C ILE A 163 2.74 10.00 -10.36
N ASP A 164 4.04 9.89 -10.14
CA ASP A 164 4.83 8.71 -10.48
C ASP A 164 4.74 7.69 -9.33
N TYR A 165 3.85 6.73 -9.53
CA TYR A 165 3.68 5.57 -8.65
C TYR A 165 4.72 4.52 -9.02
N ILE A 166 5.96 4.73 -8.61
CA ILE A 166 6.99 3.71 -8.76
C ILE A 166 6.53 2.48 -7.97
N ASN A 167 6.61 1.31 -8.60
CA ASN A 167 6.37 0.05 -7.93
C ASN A 167 7.34 -0.05 -6.74
N ALA A 168 6.83 0.12 -5.52
CA ALA A 168 7.52 -0.18 -4.26
C ALA A 168 7.74 -1.70 -4.11
N GLY A 169 8.28 -2.33 -5.16
CA GLY A 169 8.53 -3.76 -5.29
C GLY A 169 9.99 -4.11 -5.51
N ASN A 170 10.92 -3.14 -5.51
CA ASN A 170 12.36 -3.40 -5.73
C ASN A 170 13.32 -2.65 -4.80
N GLU A 171 12.84 -2.10 -3.68
CA GLU A 171 13.71 -1.51 -2.65
C GLU A 171 13.34 -2.03 -1.26
N GLU A 172 13.52 -3.33 -1.02
CA GLU A 172 13.65 -3.85 0.34
C GLU A 172 14.55 -5.09 0.40
N LEU A 173 15.74 -5.01 -0.19
CA LEU A 173 16.92 -5.83 0.14
C LEU A 173 18.19 -4.98 -0.04
N HIS A 174 18.28 -3.85 0.66
CA HIS A 174 19.58 -3.22 0.94
C HIS A 174 19.87 -3.31 2.42
N ASP A 175 20.65 -4.35 2.70
CA ASP A 175 21.72 -4.43 3.69
C ASP A 175 21.81 -3.27 4.70
N ARG A 176 21.47 -3.59 5.95
CA ARG A 176 22.11 -2.98 7.11
C ARG A 176 22.43 -4.08 8.12
N ARG A 177 23.54 -4.77 7.91
CA ARG A 177 24.33 -5.27 9.04
C ARG A 177 25.44 -4.28 9.38
N ASP A 178 25.38 -3.92 10.66
CA ASP A 178 26.14 -2.93 11.39
C ASP A 178 27.66 -3.14 11.30
N GLN A 179 28.41 -2.04 11.22
CA GLN A 179 29.87 -2.02 11.35
C GLN A 179 30.25 -1.94 12.84
N SER A 180 30.84 -3.00 13.38
CA SER A 180 31.96 -3.03 14.33
C SER A 180 32.14 -4.51 14.74
N SER A 181 33.32 -5.11 14.90
CA SER A 181 34.66 -4.65 15.20
C SER A 181 35.64 -5.82 14.92
N ASN A 182 36.90 -5.46 14.67
CA ASN A 182 38.14 -6.23 14.74
C ASN A 182 38.10 -7.68 15.27
N GLY A 183 38.77 -8.59 14.55
CA GLY A 183 39.44 -9.72 15.21
C GLY A 183 39.64 -10.99 14.39
N ASN A 184 40.84 -11.11 13.82
CA ASN A 184 41.65 -12.34 13.74
C ASN A 184 41.27 -13.47 12.77
N PHE A 185 42.19 -13.70 11.83
CA PHE A 185 42.42 -14.97 11.14
C PHE A 185 42.79 -16.06 12.17
N ASP A 186 42.22 -17.26 12.02
CA ASP A 186 42.91 -18.57 12.07
C ASP A 186 41.86 -19.69 11.90
N GLY A 187 42.13 -20.59 10.96
CA GLY A 187 41.11 -21.40 10.30
C GLY A 187 40.76 -22.75 10.93
N CYS A 188 39.93 -23.49 10.20
CA CYS A 188 40.23 -24.88 9.89
C CYS A 188 39.60 -25.29 8.56
N ASN A 189 40.39 -26.07 7.85
CA ASN A 189 40.32 -26.46 6.46
C ASN A 189 39.39 -27.67 6.30
N MET A 190 38.55 -27.67 5.26
CA MET A 190 38.45 -28.84 4.40
C MET A 190 38.32 -28.36 2.95
N ALA A 191 39.49 -28.20 2.34
CA ALA A 191 39.85 -28.38 0.94
C ALA A 191 38.67 -28.72 0.02
N ALA A 192 38.33 -27.84 -0.92
CA ALA A 192 38.91 -27.76 -2.27
C ALA A 192 38.47 -28.97 -3.12
N VAL A 193 37.95 -28.83 -4.33
CA VAL A 193 38.59 -28.20 -5.50
C VAL A 193 37.44 -27.90 -6.49
N THR A 194 37.23 -26.66 -6.94
CA THR A 194 37.82 -25.99 -8.12
C THR A 194 37.41 -26.57 -9.48
N GLN A 195 37.12 -25.64 -10.40
CA GLN A 195 37.11 -25.74 -11.86
C GLN A 195 35.76 -25.96 -12.55
N ILE A 196 35.21 -24.83 -13.01
CA ILE A 196 34.55 -24.74 -14.32
C ILE A 196 35.54 -25.27 -15.36
N LYS A 197 35.25 -26.44 -15.91
CA LYS A 197 35.66 -26.95 -17.21
C LYS A 197 34.89 -28.25 -17.41
N ASP A 198 33.97 -28.20 -18.37
CA ASP A 198 33.59 -29.27 -19.30
C ASP A 198 32.20 -28.94 -19.83
N LEU A 199 32.19 -28.19 -20.94
CA LEU A 199 31.19 -28.39 -21.97
C LEU A 199 31.30 -29.86 -22.41
N ASP A 200 30.16 -30.48 -22.67
CA ASP A 200 29.96 -31.85 -23.18
C ASP A 200 29.54 -32.91 -22.14
N ASN A 201 28.40 -32.67 -21.48
CA ASN A 201 27.31 -33.66 -21.53
C ASN A 201 25.95 -32.97 -21.36
N CYS A 202 25.59 -32.20 -22.40
CA CYS A 202 24.23 -31.76 -22.63
C CYS A 202 23.45 -32.91 -23.26
N SER A 203 22.69 -33.65 -22.48
CA SER A 203 21.37 -34.20 -22.85
C SER A 203 20.79 -35.03 -21.71
N THR A 204 19.47 -34.88 -21.50
CA THR A 204 18.61 -35.64 -20.58
C THR A 204 18.62 -35.27 -19.09
N MET A 205 18.23 -34.04 -18.77
CA MET A 205 17.24 -33.82 -17.70
C MET A 205 16.20 -32.81 -18.19
N ASN A 206 14.94 -33.22 -18.21
CA ASN A 206 13.77 -32.44 -18.60
C ASN A 206 13.54 -31.27 -17.64
N ASN A 207 13.25 -30.08 -18.19
CA ASN A 207 12.98 -28.83 -17.46
C ASN A 207 11.81 -28.94 -16.45
N GLU A 208 10.91 -29.92 -16.61
CA GLU A 208 9.84 -30.19 -15.64
C GLU A 208 10.36 -30.70 -14.29
N GLN A 209 11.46 -31.44 -14.28
CA GLN A 209 11.95 -32.12 -13.08
C GLN A 209 12.77 -31.18 -12.18
N LEU A 210 13.37 -30.13 -12.75
CA LEU A 210 14.06 -29.05 -12.02
C LEU A 210 13.09 -28.08 -11.31
N MET A 211 11.82 -27.98 -11.77
CA MET A 211 10.80 -27.07 -11.23
C MET A 211 10.11 -27.62 -9.96
N VAL A 212 10.08 -28.95 -9.78
CA VAL A 212 9.37 -29.63 -8.68
C VAL A 212 10.10 -29.54 -7.34
N GLU A 213 11.43 -29.41 -7.35
CA GLU A 213 12.27 -29.41 -6.15
C GLU A 213 12.50 -28.02 -5.52
N ALA A 214 12.22 -26.94 -6.25
CA ALA A 214 12.51 -25.57 -5.80
C ALA A 214 11.39 -24.91 -4.97
N TRP A 215 10.18 -25.48 -4.91
CA TRP A 215 9.09 -24.89 -4.13
C TRP A 215 9.24 -25.19 -2.63
N PRO A 216 9.26 -24.17 -1.76
CA PRO A 216 9.11 -24.40 -0.32
C PRO A 216 7.74 -25.01 -0.02
N THR A 217 7.61 -25.71 1.11
CA THR A 217 6.31 -26.20 1.56
C THR A 217 5.37 -25.02 1.86
N LEU A 218 4.30 -24.87 1.07
CA LEU A 218 3.34 -23.78 1.22
C LEU A 218 2.18 -24.20 2.11
N ARG A 219 1.73 -23.28 2.97
CA ARG A 219 0.59 -23.48 3.87
C ARG A 219 -0.08 -22.14 4.16
N LYS A 220 -1.24 -22.16 4.82
CA LYS A 220 -1.91 -20.94 5.27
C LYS A 220 -0.93 -19.99 5.97
N GLY A 221 -0.86 -18.75 5.50
CA GLY A 221 0.08 -17.74 5.99
C GLY A 221 1.35 -17.56 5.14
N SER A 222 1.70 -18.53 4.27
CA SER A 222 2.73 -18.36 3.23
C SER A 222 2.38 -17.19 2.31
N ARG A 223 3.42 -16.51 1.80
CA ARG A 223 3.30 -15.37 0.89
C ARG A 223 4.47 -15.36 -0.10
N GLY A 224 4.31 -14.62 -1.20
CA GLY A 224 5.37 -14.40 -2.19
C GLY A 224 5.10 -15.11 -3.51
N GLU A 225 6.10 -15.09 -4.40
CA GLU A 225 5.94 -15.51 -5.79
C GLU A 225 5.50 -16.96 -5.94
N THR A 226 6.05 -17.87 -5.14
CA THR A 226 5.67 -19.29 -5.13
C THR A 226 4.20 -19.51 -4.77
N VAL A 227 3.56 -18.59 -4.03
CA VAL A 227 2.13 -18.65 -3.74
C VAL A 227 1.29 -18.18 -4.93
N LYS A 228 1.79 -17.22 -5.72
CA LYS A 228 1.11 -16.80 -6.95
C LYS A 228 1.13 -17.93 -7.97
N GLU A 229 2.28 -18.58 -8.15
CA GLU A 229 2.39 -19.73 -9.05
C GLU A 229 1.44 -20.86 -8.62
N LEU A 230 1.32 -21.13 -7.31
CA LEU A 230 0.32 -22.06 -6.77
C LEU A 230 -1.10 -21.64 -7.15
N GLN A 231 -1.44 -20.37 -6.95
CA GLN A 231 -2.76 -19.85 -7.25
C GLN A 231 -3.08 -19.93 -8.75
N GLU A 232 -2.11 -19.64 -9.63
CA GLU A 232 -2.24 -19.77 -11.08
C GLU A 232 -2.50 -21.22 -11.51
N VAL A 233 -1.75 -22.18 -10.95
CA VAL A 233 -1.96 -23.60 -11.24
C VAL A 233 -3.33 -24.07 -10.76
N LEU A 234 -3.76 -23.63 -9.57
CA LEU A 234 -5.10 -23.96 -9.04
C LEU A 234 -6.21 -23.38 -9.92
N GLU A 235 -6.13 -22.12 -10.34
CA GLU A 235 -7.14 -21.53 -11.23
C GLU A 235 -7.19 -22.21 -12.60
N ARG A 236 -6.02 -22.50 -13.18
CA ARG A 236 -5.92 -23.24 -14.45
C ARG A 236 -6.59 -24.61 -14.39
N LYS A 237 -6.51 -25.28 -13.22
CA LYS A 237 -7.17 -26.56 -12.94
C LYS A 237 -8.62 -26.41 -12.45
N GLY A 238 -9.19 -25.20 -12.48
CA GLY A 238 -10.59 -24.94 -12.16
C GLY A 238 -10.89 -24.72 -10.67
N TYR A 239 -9.87 -24.62 -9.82
CA TYR A 239 -10.02 -24.36 -8.39
C TYR A 239 -9.93 -22.87 -8.11
N SER A 240 -11.08 -22.22 -7.91
CA SER A 240 -11.13 -20.80 -7.58
C SER A 240 -10.37 -20.50 -6.29
N VAL A 241 -9.43 -19.55 -6.36
CA VAL A 241 -8.66 -19.07 -5.20
C VAL A 241 -9.32 -17.86 -4.51
N GLY A 242 -10.59 -17.61 -4.81
CA GLY A 242 -11.42 -16.56 -4.22
C GLY A 242 -11.47 -15.28 -5.04
N SER A 243 -12.23 -14.30 -4.55
CA SER A 243 -12.50 -13.03 -5.26
C SER A 243 -11.27 -12.15 -5.51
N CYS A 244 -10.15 -12.47 -4.86
CA CYS A 244 -8.88 -11.77 -5.04
C CYS A 244 -7.97 -12.37 -6.12
N GLY A 245 -8.34 -13.53 -6.69
CA GLY A 245 -7.51 -14.21 -7.69
C GLY A 245 -6.11 -14.50 -7.17
N ILE A 246 -5.13 -14.34 -8.06
CA ILE A 246 -3.71 -14.58 -7.82
C ILE A 246 -3.10 -13.36 -7.08
N ASP A 247 -3.13 -13.39 -5.74
CA ASP A 247 -2.71 -12.28 -4.88
C ASP A 247 -1.40 -12.53 -4.10
N GLY A 248 -0.80 -13.70 -4.30
CA GLY A 248 0.44 -14.14 -3.65
C GLY A 248 0.31 -14.40 -2.16
N LYS A 249 -0.91 -14.57 -1.63
CA LYS A 249 -1.17 -14.84 -0.21
C LYS A 249 -1.93 -16.15 -0.04
N PHE A 250 -1.37 -17.04 0.77
CA PHE A 250 -2.02 -18.31 1.09
C PHE A 250 -3.06 -18.05 2.19
N GLY A 251 -4.19 -17.48 1.78
CA GLY A 251 -5.33 -17.12 2.63
C GLY A 251 -6.33 -18.24 2.83
N LYS A 252 -7.50 -17.91 3.37
CA LYS A 252 -8.61 -18.86 3.55
C LYS A 252 -9.11 -19.43 2.21
N ASP A 253 -9.09 -18.62 1.15
CA ASP A 253 -9.67 -18.99 -0.13
C ASP A 253 -8.70 -19.89 -0.91
N THR A 254 -7.39 -19.57 -0.93
CA THR A 254 -6.33 -20.48 -1.40
C THR A 254 -6.28 -21.79 -0.60
N LEU A 255 -6.48 -21.74 0.72
CA LEU A 255 -6.59 -22.95 1.53
C LEU A 255 -7.77 -23.83 1.13
N ALA A 256 -8.93 -23.22 0.85
CA ALA A 256 -10.09 -23.95 0.37
C ALA A 256 -9.82 -24.58 -1.00
N ALA A 257 -9.20 -23.85 -1.92
CA ALA A 257 -8.79 -24.33 -3.24
C ALA A 257 -7.81 -25.52 -3.15
N VAL A 258 -6.76 -25.42 -2.33
CA VAL A 258 -5.81 -26.51 -2.11
C VAL A 258 -6.50 -27.75 -1.52
N LYS A 259 -7.38 -27.57 -0.53
CA LYS A 259 -8.10 -28.70 0.06
C LYS A 259 -9.06 -29.36 -0.92
N ALA A 260 -9.71 -28.59 -1.78
CA ALA A 260 -10.55 -29.11 -2.85
C ALA A 260 -9.70 -29.93 -3.85
N PHE A 261 -8.59 -29.36 -4.32
CA PHE A 261 -7.65 -30.07 -5.19
C PHE A 261 -7.15 -31.38 -4.58
N GLN A 262 -6.70 -31.33 -3.31
CA GLN A 262 -6.22 -32.51 -2.59
C GLN A 262 -7.31 -33.58 -2.47
N LYS A 263 -8.56 -33.18 -2.21
CA LYS A 263 -9.71 -34.09 -2.12
C LYS A 263 -9.92 -34.82 -3.45
N ASP A 264 -9.97 -34.07 -4.54
CA ASP A 264 -10.32 -34.60 -5.86
C ASP A 264 -9.24 -35.55 -6.41
N HIS A 265 -7.99 -35.39 -5.96
CA HIS A 265 -6.85 -36.23 -6.36
C HIS A 265 -6.48 -37.30 -5.32
N GLY A 266 -7.35 -37.57 -4.33
CA GLY A 266 -7.13 -38.63 -3.34
C GLY A 266 -5.95 -38.39 -2.39
N LEU A 267 -5.53 -37.13 -2.23
CA LEU A 267 -4.47 -36.72 -1.32
C LEU A 267 -5.02 -36.41 0.07
N LYS A 268 -4.13 -36.37 1.06
CA LYS A 268 -4.47 -35.89 2.41
C LYS A 268 -4.92 -34.41 2.35
N MET A 269 -6.15 -34.13 2.78
CA MET A 269 -6.75 -32.78 2.77
C MET A 269 -6.26 -31.85 3.90
N ASP A 270 -4.96 -31.83 4.16
CA ASP A 270 -4.34 -31.01 5.21
C ASP A 270 -4.18 -29.54 4.81
N GLY A 271 -4.35 -29.20 3.53
CA GLY A 271 -4.17 -27.85 3.00
C GLY A 271 -2.71 -27.41 2.94
N ILE A 272 -1.76 -28.36 3.00
CA ILE A 272 -0.33 -28.13 2.90
C ILE A 272 0.17 -28.59 1.53
N VAL A 273 0.80 -27.69 0.79
CA VAL A 273 1.40 -27.99 -0.51
C VAL A 273 2.85 -28.43 -0.30
N GLY A 274 3.00 -29.68 0.13
CA GLY A 274 4.29 -30.39 0.21
C GLY A 274 4.64 -31.12 -1.08
N PRO A 275 5.77 -31.85 -1.13
CA PRO A 275 6.26 -32.51 -2.34
C PRO A 275 5.23 -33.39 -3.06
N VAL A 276 4.41 -34.13 -2.30
CA VAL A 276 3.36 -35.01 -2.85
C VAL A 276 2.27 -34.20 -3.56
N THR A 277 1.74 -33.15 -2.92
CA THR A 277 0.72 -32.29 -3.52
C THR A 277 1.27 -31.50 -4.71
N ARG A 278 2.54 -31.07 -4.67
CA ARG A 278 3.19 -30.39 -5.80
C ARG A 278 3.35 -31.30 -7.00
N LYS A 279 3.82 -32.54 -6.79
CA LYS A 279 3.95 -33.52 -7.87
C LYS A 279 2.61 -33.73 -8.58
N GLU A 280 1.51 -33.74 -7.82
CA GLU A 280 0.17 -33.86 -8.40
C GLU A 280 -0.29 -32.61 -9.15
N LEU A 281 -0.03 -31.42 -8.61
CA LEU A 281 -0.36 -30.13 -9.25
C LEU A 281 0.32 -29.95 -10.61
N MET A 282 1.52 -30.51 -10.78
CA MET A 282 2.34 -30.37 -11.99
C MET A 282 2.06 -31.43 -13.07
N LYS A 283 1.15 -32.38 -12.84
CA LYS A 283 0.71 -33.29 -13.90
C LYS A 283 -0.19 -32.55 -14.88
N GLU A 284 -0.01 -32.78 -16.18
CA GLU A 284 -0.89 -32.25 -17.23
C GLU A 284 -2.32 -32.75 -17.09
#